data_AF-A0A661KYA5-F1
#
_entry.id   AF-A0A661KYA5-F1
#
_cell.length_a   1.000
_cell.length_b   1.000
_cell.length_c   1.000
_cell.angle_alpha   90.00
_cell.angle_beta   90.00
_cell.angle_gamma   90.00
#
_symmetry.space_group_name_H-M   'P 1'
#
loop_
_entity.id
_entity.type
_entity.pdbx_description
1 polymer ?
#
loop_
_entity_poly.entity_id
_entity_poly.type
_entity_poly.pdbx_seq_one_letter_code
_entity_poly.pdbx_strand_id
1 'polypeptide(L)' 'MKGKIDAVVLAGNLARSETIVEEIKAQVSFLAPVLVFPGEDELEALAYGGLAVLKGAEKTKHYPPELP' A
#
# COMPACT_ATOMS: atom_id res chain seq x y z
N MET A 1 -4.75 2.25 25.79
CA MET A 1 -4.58 2.34 24.32
C MET A 1 -5.39 1.22 23.68
N LYS A 2 -6.25 1.51 22.70
CA LYS A 2 -7.00 0.48 21.96
C LYS A 2 -6.28 0.20 20.63
N GLY A 3 -5.27 -0.65 20.68
CA GLY A 3 -4.49 -1.11 19.50
C GLY A 3 -5.24 -2.16 18.70
N LYS A 4 -6.44 -1.84 18.23
CA LYS A 4 -7.18 -2.76 17.35
C LYS A 4 -6.58 -2.62 15.95
N ILE A 5 -5.95 -3.69 15.48
CA ILE A 5 -5.37 -3.82 14.14
C ILE A 5 -6.27 -4.81 13.40
N ASP A 6 -6.80 -4.41 12.23
CA ASP A 6 -7.67 -5.28 11.45
C ASP A 6 -6.88 -6.24 10.56
N ALA A 7 -5.74 -5.79 10.00
CA ALA A 7 -4.83 -6.63 9.21
C ALA A 7 -3.42 -6.01 9.11
N VAL A 8 -2.45 -6.84 8.77
CA VAL A 8 -1.13 -6.44 8.26
C VAL A 8 -1.08 -6.79 6.77
N VAL A 9 -0.74 -5.82 5.92
CA VAL A 9 -0.70 -6.01 4.46
C VAL A 9 0.73 -5.99 3.96
N LEU A 10 1.15 -7.08 3.31
CA LEU A 10 2.44 -7.19 2.61
C LEU A 10 2.19 -7.04 1.12
N ALA A 11 2.66 -5.95 0.54
CA ALA A 11 2.55 -5.65 -0.89
C ALA A 11 3.92 -5.34 -1.51
N GLY A 12 3.95 -5.08 -2.82
CA GLY A 12 5.18 -4.77 -3.55
C GLY A 12 5.89 -6.03 -4.04
N ASN A 13 6.99 -5.83 -4.76
CA ASN A 13 7.73 -6.95 -5.37
C ASN A 13 8.34 -7.93 -4.35
N LEU A 14 8.73 -7.45 -3.15
CA LEU A 14 9.29 -8.30 -2.09
C LEU A 14 8.29 -9.31 -1.51
N ALA A 15 6.99 -9.03 -1.62
CA ALA A 15 5.94 -9.95 -1.19
C ALA A 15 5.85 -11.23 -2.07
N ARG A 16 6.64 -11.33 -3.16
CA ARG A 16 6.84 -12.59 -3.90
C ARG A 16 7.85 -13.52 -3.26
N SER A 17 8.71 -13.03 -2.38
CA SER A 17 9.71 -13.86 -1.69
C SER A 17 9.05 -14.57 -0.51
N GLU A 18 8.86 -15.89 -0.63
CA GLU A 18 8.33 -16.71 0.46
C GLU A 18 9.17 -16.56 1.75
N THR A 19 10.49 -16.54 1.62
CA THR A 19 11.41 -16.35 2.76
C THR A 19 11.13 -15.06 3.52
N ILE A 20 11.07 -13.93 2.81
CA ILE A 20 10.82 -12.62 3.43
C ILE A 20 9.41 -12.58 4.04
N VAL A 21 8.41 -13.09 3.32
CA VAL A 21 7.02 -13.13 3.79
C VAL A 21 6.91 -13.91 5.09
N GLU A 22 7.52 -15.09 5.19
CA GLU A 22 7.47 -15.91 6.39
C GLU A 22 8.25 -15.32 7.56
N GLU A 23 9.42 -14.71 7.32
CA GLU A 23 10.18 -13.98 8.35
C GLU A 23 9.39 -12.81 8.95
N ILE A 24 8.66 -12.06 8.12
CA ILE A 24 7.82 -10.97 8.58
C ILE A 24 6.59 -11.52 9.32
N LYS A 25 5.91 -12.53 8.76
CA LYS A 25 4.75 -13.17 9.41
C LYS A 25 5.09 -13.68 10.80
N ALA A 26 6.25 -14.32 10.98
CA ALA A 26 6.70 -14.82 12.28
C ALA A 26 6.77 -13.71 13.34
N GLN A 27 7.07 -12.48 12.94
CA GLN A 27 7.19 -11.33 13.83
C GLN A 27 5.86 -10.61 14.07
N VAL A 28 4.92 -10.62 13.12
CA VAL A 28 3.75 -9.72 13.17
C VAL A 28 2.40 -10.44 13.26
N SER A 29 2.34 -11.76 13.09
CA SER A 29 1.06 -12.50 13.07
C SER A 29 0.28 -12.45 14.40
N PHE A 30 0.94 -12.13 15.51
CA PHE A 30 0.27 -11.95 16.80
C PHE A 30 -0.58 -10.67 16.87
N LEU A 31 -0.37 -9.73 15.94
CA LEU A 31 -1.05 -8.44 15.90
C LEU A 31 -2.42 -8.54 15.21
N ALA A 32 -2.47 -9.20 14.05
CA ALA A 32 -3.65 -9.33 13.20
C ALA A 32 -3.40 -10.33 12.05
N PRO A 33 -4.44 -10.73 11.27
CA PRO A 33 -4.26 -11.49 10.04
C PRO A 33 -3.30 -10.80 9.06
N VAL A 34 -2.39 -11.57 8.46
CA VAL A 34 -1.44 -11.09 7.46
C VAL A 34 -1.95 -11.41 6.06
N LEU A 35 -2.15 -10.38 5.24
CA LEU A 35 -2.59 -10.49 3.85
C LEU A 35 -1.40 -10.19 2.92
N VAL A 36 -1.24 -10.99 1.86
CA VAL A 36 -0.10 -10.88 0.94
C VAL A 36 -0.62 -10.61 -0.46
N PHE A 37 -0.27 -9.46 -1.02
CA PHE A 37 -0.64 -9.01 -2.36
C PHE A 37 0.64 -8.72 -3.17
N PRO A 38 1.23 -9.74 -3.82
CA PRO A 38 2.49 -9.58 -4.51
C PRO A 38 2.36 -8.72 -5.78
N GLY A 39 3.38 -7.91 -6.04
CA GLY A 39 3.44 -7.05 -7.22
C GLY A 39 3.08 -5.60 -6.93
N GLU A 40 2.96 -4.83 -8.00
CA GLU A 40 2.79 -3.39 -8.00
C GLU A 40 1.79 -3.01 -9.09
N ASP A 41 0.83 -2.18 -8.75
CA ASP A 41 -0.18 -1.65 -9.69
C ASP A 41 0.10 -0.15 -9.96
N GLU A 42 1.37 0.27 -9.96
CA GLU A 42 1.76 1.68 -9.97
C GLU A 42 1.23 2.45 -11.19
N LEU A 43 1.36 1.87 -12.39
CA LEU A 43 0.89 2.50 -13.62
C LEU A 43 -0.63 2.56 -13.68
N GLU A 44 -1.32 1.52 -13.18
CA GLU A 44 -2.77 1.48 -13.12
C GLU A 44 -3.32 2.47 -12.07
N ALA A 45 -2.69 2.55 -10.90
CA ALA A 45 -2.99 3.53 -9.87
C ALA A 45 -2.77 4.97 -10.36
N LEU A 46 -1.68 5.21 -11.10
CA LEU A 46 -1.41 6.50 -11.74
C LEU A 46 -2.49 6.87 -12.75
N ALA A 47 -2.86 5.92 -13.63
CA ALA A 47 -3.89 6.13 -14.64
C ALA A 47 -5.26 6.40 -14.00
N TYR A 48 -5.65 5.64 -12.98
CA TYR A 48 -6.91 5.85 -12.27
C TYR A 48 -6.94 7.13 -11.47
N GLY A 49 -5.83 7.54 -10.85
CA GLY A 49 -5.73 8.83 -10.17
C GLY A 49 -5.98 9.99 -11.14
N GLY A 50 -5.35 9.96 -12.32
CA GLY A 50 -5.60 10.93 -13.37
C GLY A 50 -7.06 10.90 -13.87
N LEU A 51 -7.60 9.70 -14.11
CA LEU A 51 -8.98 9.52 -14.56
C LEU A 51 -10.01 10.03 -13.54
N ALA A 52 -9.77 9.83 -12.24
CA ALA A 52 -10.65 10.28 -11.17
C ALA A 52 -10.76 11.81 -11.15
N VAL A 53 -9.64 12.51 -11.34
CA VAL A 53 -9.62 13.97 -11.50
C VAL A 53 -10.37 14.41 -12.75
N LEU A 54 -10.11 13.78 -13.90
CA LEU A 54 -10.79 14.11 -15.16
C LEU A 54 -12.31 13.91 -15.09
N LYS A 55 -12.78 12.92 -14.30
CA LYS A 55 -14.20 12.67 -14.04
C LYS A 55 -14.81 13.54 -12.94
N GLY A 56 -14.02 14.38 -12.27
CA GLY A 56 -14.46 15.19 -11.14
C GLY A 56 -14.76 14.39 -9.86
N ALA A 57 -14.34 13.12 -9.79
CA ALA A 57 -14.46 12.29 -8.60
C ALA A 57 -13.44 12.70 -7.52
N GLU A 58 -12.30 13.25 -7.93
CA GLU A 58 -11.28 13.83 -7.04
C GLU A 58 -10.86 15.24 -7.48
N LYS A 59 -10.39 16.05 -6.53
CA LYS A 59 -9.84 17.39 -6.81
C LYS A 59 -8.33 17.32 -6.95
N THR A 60 -7.77 18.09 -7.87
CA THR A 60 -6.32 18.29 -7.97
C THR A 60 -5.76 18.93 -6.70
N LYS A 61 -4.56 18.49 -6.31
CA LYS A 61 -3.79 19.10 -5.22
C LYS A 61 -2.72 20.02 -5.80
N HIS A 62 -2.49 21.15 -5.13
CA HIS A 62 -1.40 22.07 -5.46
C HIS A 62 -0.29 21.90 -4.43
N TYR A 63 0.90 21.51 -4.91
CA TYR A 63 2.07 21.34 -4.06
C TYR A 63 3.00 22.56 -4.24
N PRO A 64 3.57 23.10 -3.15
CA PRO A 64 4.61 24.13 -3.28
C PRO A 64 5.84 23.53 -3.99
N PRO A 65 6.64 24.37 -4.69
CA PRO A 65 7.91 23.91 -5.24
C PRO A 65 8.81 23.34 -4.12
N GLU A 66 9.59 22.31 -4.44
CA GLU A 66 10.51 21.66 -3.50
C GLU A 66 11.45 22.71 -2.87
N LEU A 67 11.67 22.61 -1.55
CA LEU A 67 12.70 23.39 -0.88
C LEU A 67 14.07 22.89 -1.35
N PRO A 68 15.02 23.80 -1.64
CA PRO A 68 16.34 23.45 -2.15
C PRO A 68 17.17 22.60 -1.18
#